data_AF-A0A938XCP8-F1
#
_entry.id   AF-A0A938XCP8-F1
#
_cell.length_a   1.000
_cell.length_b   1.000
_cell.length_c   1.000
_cell.angle_alpha   90.00
_cell.angle_beta   90.00
_cell.angle_gamma   90.00
#
_symmetry.space_group_name_H-M   'P 1'
#
loop_
_entity.id
_entity.type
_entity.pdbx_description
1 polymer ?
#
loop_
_entity_poly.entity_id
_entity_poly.type
_entity_poly.pdbx_seq_one_letter_code
_entity_poly.pdbx_strand_id
1 'polypeptide(L)'
;MKIYDTVKKEDVEISDYRDLIKIMQDGRQVDLYLKEKKSDEDGYMSWDVEHWSSVAPKRFIRCYSLEGRVLGESTGHNIYDLENEFKPAEAAKIELS
;
A
#
# COMPACT_ATOMS: atom_id res chain seq x y z
N MET A 1 13.48 -3.13 -6.64
CA MET A 1 12.25 -3.92 -6.84
C MET A 1 11.56 -3.41 -8.09
N LYS A 2 11.01 -4.31 -8.93
CA LYS A 2 10.23 -3.92 -10.11
C LYS A 2 8.77 -3.74 -9.71
N ILE A 3 8.19 -2.61 -10.10
CA ILE A 3 6.84 -2.20 -9.73
C ILE A 3 6.13 -1.82 -11.01
N TYR A 4 4.90 -2.29 -11.18
CA TYR A 4 4.14 -1.97 -12.37
C TYR A 4 3.37 -0.66 -12.17
N ASP A 5 3.64 0.34 -13.00
CA ASP A 5 2.89 1.58 -13.02
C ASP A 5 1.67 1.42 -13.94
N THR A 6 0.49 1.32 -13.34
CA THR A 6 -0.77 1.08 -14.08
C THR A 6 -1.21 2.29 -14.90
N VAL A 7 -0.84 3.50 -14.47
CA VAL A 7 -1.17 4.75 -15.16
C VAL A 7 -0.32 4.89 -16.42
N LYS A 8 0.99 4.66 -16.30
CA LYS A 8 1.93 4.76 -17.42
C LYS A 8 2.04 3.48 -18.25
N LYS A 9 1.55 2.35 -17.71
CA LYS A 9 1.61 1.01 -18.29
C LYS A 9 3.05 0.51 -18.52
N GLU A 10 3.94 0.82 -17.58
CA GLU A 10 5.36 0.47 -17.65
C GLU A 10 5.88 -0.11 -16.34
N ASP A 11 6.96 -0.90 -16.41
CA ASP A 11 7.68 -1.35 -15.23
C ASP A 11 8.66 -0.27 -14.76
N VAL A 12 8.49 0.16 -13.52
CA VAL A 12 9.38 1.11 -12.85
C VAL A 12 10.27 0.35 -11.88
N GLU A 13 11.57 0.58 -11.96
CA GLU A 13 12.52 0.03 -11.00
C GLU A 13 12.70 1.00 -9.84
N ILE A 14 12.29 0.56 -8.64
CA ILE A 14 12.43 1.33 -7.40
C ILE A 14 13.51 0.73 -6.52
N SER A 15 14.48 1.55 -6.14
CA SER A 15 15.65 1.15 -5.37
C SER A 15 15.36 1.03 -3.87
N ASP A 16 14.58 1.97 -3.34
CA ASP A 16 14.32 2.14 -1.90
C ASP A 16 12.82 2.35 -1.65
N TYR A 17 12.30 1.77 -0.57
CA TYR A 17 10.90 1.96 -0.15
C TYR A 17 10.58 3.43 0.14
N ARG A 18 11.60 4.24 0.48
CA ARG A 18 11.43 5.69 0.67
C ARG A 18 10.91 6.40 -0.59
N ASP A 19 11.22 5.88 -1.77
CA ASP A 19 10.70 6.44 -3.01
C ASP A 19 9.20 6.14 -3.18
N LEU A 20 8.69 5.02 -2.65
CA LEU A 20 7.26 4.75 -2.57
C LEU A 20 6.54 5.74 -1.66
N ILE A 21 7.16 6.12 -0.55
CA ILE A 21 6.60 7.14 0.36
C ILE A 21 6.51 8.50 -0.34
N LYS A 22 7.54 8.88 -1.11
CA LYS A 22 7.48 10.11 -1.92
C LYS A 22 6.37 10.04 -2.97
N ILE A 23 6.24 8.91 -3.67
CA ILE A 23 5.16 8.70 -4.64
C ILE A 23 3.78 8.91 -3.99
N MET A 24 3.58 8.36 -2.78
CA MET A 24 2.35 8.61 -2.02
C MET A 24 2.15 10.08 -1.70
N GLN A 25 3.20 10.79 -1.26
CA GLN A 25 3.16 12.21 -0.94
C GLN A 25 2.91 13.10 -2.17
N ASP A 26 3.33 12.65 -3.35
CA ASP A 26 3.06 13.28 -4.64
C ASP A 26 1.62 13.04 -5.13
N GLY A 27 0.78 12.39 -4.31
CA GLY A 27 -0.65 12.22 -4.53
C GLY A 27 -1.02 10.97 -5.32
N ARG A 28 -0.08 10.04 -5.50
CA ARG A 28 -0.34 8.74 -6.14
C ARG A 28 -0.62 7.65 -5.12
N GLN A 29 -1.19 6.54 -5.58
CA GLN A 29 -1.46 5.39 -4.74
C GLN A 29 -0.41 4.30 -4.97
N VAL A 30 -0.06 3.61 -3.89
CA VAL A 30 0.84 2.44 -3.89
C VAL A 30 0.05 1.24 -3.39
N ASP A 31 -0.16 0.26 -4.27
CA ASP A 31 -0.93 -0.94 -3.99
C ASP A 31 0.00 -2.11 -3.68
N LEU A 32 -0.13 -2.69 -2.49
CA LEU A 32 0.60 -3.87 -2.06
C LEU A 32 -0.31 -5.09 -2.14
N TYR A 33 -0.01 -6.00 -3.05
CA TYR A 33 -0.65 -7.32 -3.12
C TYR A 33 0.12 -8.29 -2.24
N LEU A 34 -0.53 -8.81 -1.21
CA LEU A 34 0.09 -9.68 -0.21
C LEU A 34 0.28 -11.11 -0.74
N LYS A 35 1.30 -11.81 -0.24
CA LYS A 35 1.55 -13.23 -0.58
C LYS A 35 0.45 -14.15 -0.05
N GLU A 36 -0.12 -13.77 1.08
CA GLU A 36 -1.19 -14.49 1.77
C GLU A 36 -2.17 -13.48 2.37
N LYS A 37 -3.41 -13.91 2.57
CA LYS A 37 -4.43 -13.09 3.23
C LYS A 37 -4.00 -12.80 4.66
N LYS A 38 -4.06 -11.53 5.05
CA LYS A 38 -3.93 -11.11 6.45
C LYS A 38 -5.31 -10.92 7.05
N SER A 39 -5.39 -11.05 8.37
CA SER A 39 -6.57 -10.68 9.15
C SER A 39 -6.18 -9.71 10.25
N ASP A 40 -7.13 -8.88 10.68
CA ASP A 40 -7.00 -8.08 11.89
C ASP A 40 -6.91 -8.97 13.14
N GLU A 41 -6.49 -8.39 14.27
CA GLU A 41 -6.24 -9.14 15.51
C GLU A 41 -7.50 -9.86 16.02
N ASP A 42 -8.68 -9.27 15.81
CA ASP A 42 -9.96 -9.81 16.22
C ASP A 42 -10.58 -10.80 15.19
N GLY A 43 -10.01 -10.90 13.99
CA GLY A 43 -10.48 -11.78 12.92
C GLY A 43 -11.78 -11.36 12.25
N TYR A 44 -12.21 -10.10 12.41
CA TYR A 44 -13.41 -9.55 11.75
C TYR A 44 -13.15 -9.16 10.30
N MET A 45 -11.90 -8.86 9.96
CA MET A 45 -11.52 -8.32 8.67
C MET A 45 -10.32 -9.07 8.11
N SER A 46 -10.44 -9.53 6.87
CA SER A 46 -9.31 -10.11 6.13
C SER A 46 -9.08 -9.34 4.83
N TRP A 47 -7.83 -9.23 4.39
CA TRP A 47 -7.45 -8.57 3.15
C TRP A 47 -6.28 -9.29 2.46
N ASP A 48 -6.26 -9.20 1.13
CA ASP A 48 -5.14 -9.63 0.29
C ASP A 48 -4.45 -8.46 -0.41
N VAL A 49 -5.03 -7.25 -0.36
CA VAL A 49 -4.45 -6.04 -0.93
C VAL A 49 -4.54 -4.87 0.05
N GLU A 50 -3.45 -4.11 0.15
CA GLU A 50 -3.37 -2.86 0.90
C GLU A 50 -3.14 -1.69 -0.07
N HIS A 51 -4.01 -0.69 0.00
CA HIS A 51 -3.96 0.51 -0.82
C HIS A 51 -3.44 1.67 0.03
N TRP A 52 -2.22 2.11 -0.25
CA TRP A 52 -1.56 3.16 0.51
C TRP A 52 -1.54 4.48 -0.26
N SER A 53 -2.01 5.55 0.37
CA SER A 53 -1.96 6.91 -0.19
C SER A 53 -1.71 7.96 0.89
N SER A 54 -1.29 9.15 0.49
CA SER A 54 -1.11 10.29 1.39
C SER A 54 -2.32 11.22 1.35
N VAL A 55 -2.81 11.61 2.52
CA VAL A 55 -3.88 12.64 2.67
C VAL A 55 -3.30 13.99 3.08
N ALA A 56 -2.09 14.00 3.64
CA ALA A 56 -1.31 15.18 3.98
C ALA A 56 0.17 14.78 4.08
N PRO A 57 1.13 15.72 4.05
CA PRO A 57 2.56 15.40 3.96
C PRO A 57 3.10 14.40 5.01
N LYS A 58 2.46 14.29 6.17
CA LYS A 58 2.82 13.35 7.26
C LYS A 58 1.67 12.45 7.69
N ARG A 59 0.62 12.33 6.88
CA ARG A 59 -0.57 11.50 7.16
C ARG A 59 -0.87 10.63 5.96
N PHE A 60 -0.98 9.34 6.22
CA PHE A 60 -1.23 8.31 5.22
C PHE A 60 -2.49 7.58 5.60
N ILE A 61 -3.14 7.02 4.59
CA ILE A 61 -4.30 6.16 4.76
C ILE A 61 -4.00 4.84 4.10
N ARG A 62 -4.36 3.76 4.79
CA ARG A 62 -4.37 2.40 4.26
C ARG A 62 -5.83 1.97 4.12
N CYS A 63 -6.23 1.73 2.88
CA CYS A 63 -7.49 1.04 2.56
C CYS A 63 -7.18 -0.42 2.20
N TYR A 64 -8.20 -1.26 2.19
CA TYR A 64 -8.02 -2.69 2.02
C TYR A 64 -8.97 -3.24 0.98
N SER A 65 -8.51 -4.29 0.29
CA SER A 65 -9.39 -5.12 -0.54
C SER A 65 -9.20 -6.59 -0.19
N LEU A 66 -10.27 -7.36 -0.42
CA LEU A 66 -10.29 -8.81 -0.32
C LEU A 66 -10.84 -9.40 -1.63
N GLU A 67 -10.04 -10.20 -2.33
CA GLU A 67 -10.46 -10.92 -3.55
C GLU A 67 -11.10 -10.00 -4.60
N GLY A 68 -10.56 -8.79 -4.74
CA GLY A 68 -11.05 -7.77 -5.68
C GLY A 68 -12.22 -6.93 -5.18
N ARG A 69 -12.72 -7.17 -3.96
CA ARG A 69 -13.72 -6.31 -3.31
C ARG A 69 -13.05 -5.32 -2.36
N VAL A 70 -13.29 -4.03 -2.60
CA VAL A 70 -12.88 -2.96 -1.69
C VAL A 70 -13.67 -3.04 -0.39
N LEU A 71 -12.96 -2.99 0.74
CA LEU A 71 -13.52 -3.00 2.09
C LEU A 71 -13.85 -1.58 2.55
N GLY A 72 -14.79 -1.44 3.48
CA GLY A 72 -15.25 -0.13 3.95
C GLY A 72 -14.34 0.48 5.02
N GLU A 73 -13.51 -0.35 5.62
CA GLU A 73 -12.59 -0.06 6.69
C GLU A 73 -11.29 0.54 6.14
N SER A 74 -10.71 1.46 6.90
CA SER A 74 -9.41 2.07 6.58
C SER A 74 -8.69 2.43 7.86
N THR A 75 -7.36 2.51 7.81
CA THR A 75 -6.54 2.95 8.94
C THR A 75 -5.72 4.18 8.57
N GLY A 76 -5.61 5.11 9.51
CA GLY A 76 -4.80 6.31 9.37
C GLY A 76 -3.45 6.13 10.05
N HIS A 77 -2.39 6.59 9.38
CA HIS A 77 -1.00 6.40 9.82
C HIS A 77 -0.25 7.73 9.82
N ASN A 78 0.50 7.99 10.88
CA ASN A 78 1.53 9.02 10.87
C ASN A 78 2.85 8.46 10.27
N ILE A 79 3.90 9.27 10.14
CA ILE A 79 5.17 8.82 9.54
C ILE A 79 5.83 7.66 10.31
N TYR A 80 5.73 7.64 11.63
CA TYR A 80 6.30 6.57 12.46
C TYR A 80 5.49 5.29 12.36
N ASP A 81 4.15 5.39 12.31
CA ASP A 81 3.27 4.24 12.08
C ASP A 81 3.56 3.63 10.70
N LEU A 82 3.71 4.49 9.67
CA LEU A 82 4.06 4.09 8.32
C LEU A 82 5.39 3.32 8.27
N GLU A 83 6.45 3.81 8.90
CA GLU A 83 7.75 3.12 8.94
C GLU A 83 7.65 1.71 9.57
N ASN A 84 6.74 1.54 10.54
CA ASN A 84 6.54 0.27 11.21
C ASN A 84 5.64 -0.68 10.43
N GLU A 85 4.58 -0.18 9.78
CA GLU A 85 3.54 -1.00 9.15
C GLU A 85 3.69 -1.18 7.63
N PHE A 86 4.30 -0.22 6.93
CA PHE A 86 4.47 -0.29 5.48
C PHE A 86 5.60 -1.27 5.12
N LYS A 87 5.24 -2.48 4.70
CA LYS A 87 6.17 -3.58 4.37
C LYS A 87 6.12 -3.98 2.89
N PRO A 88 6.56 -3.12 1.95
CA PRO A 88 6.52 -3.44 0.52
C PRO A 88 7.40 -4.65 0.16
N ALA A 89 8.45 -4.94 0.93
CA ALA A 89 9.32 -6.10 0.72
C ALA A 89 8.61 -7.45 0.97
N GLU A 90 7.54 -7.46 1.76
CA GLU A 90 6.76 -8.66 2.05
C GLU A 90 5.70 -8.94 0.97
N ALA A 91 5.36 -7.94 0.15
CA ALA A 91 4.36 -8.04 -0.90
C ALA A 91 4.79 -9.03 -2.00
N ALA A 92 3.81 -9.72 -2.58
CA ALA A 92 4.00 -10.54 -3.78
C ALA A 92 4.14 -9.67 -5.02
N LYS A 93 3.39 -8.57 -5.07
CA LYS A 93 3.35 -7.62 -6.18
C LYS A 93 3.08 -6.22 -5.65
N ILE A 94 3.66 -5.23 -6.31
CA ILE A 94 3.41 -3.82 -6.03
C ILE A 94 2.95 -3.17 -7.33
N GLU A 95 1.93 -2.33 -7.23
CA GLU A 95 1.46 -1.49 -8.34
C GLU A 95 1.41 -0.01 -7.93
N LEU A 96 1.60 0.87 -8.91
CA LEU A 96 1.36 2.30 -8.75
C LEU A 96 0.09 2.67 -9.52
N SER A 97 -0.78 3.42 -8.86
CA SER A 97 -2.08 3.87 -9.38
C SER A 97 -2.26 5.39 -9.26
#